data_AF-A0A933GCE0-F1
#
_entry.id   AF-A0A933GCE0-F1
#
_cell.length_a   1.000
_cell.length_b   1.000
_cell.length_c   1.000
_cell.angle_alpha   90.00
_cell.angle_beta   90.00
_cell.angle_gamma   90.00
#
_symmetry.space_group_name_H-M   'P 1'
#
loop_
_entity.id
_entity.type
_entity.pdbx_description
1 polymer ?
#
loop_
_entity_poly.entity_id
_entity_poly.type
_entity_poly.pdbx_seq_one_letter_code
_entity_poly.pdbx_strand_id
1 'polypeptide(L)'
;MTRAPFTLLLGFAFALILPAGAAADRIFYRGEIWLETSPSVQHLSLVGVLRAWEEVAAEVRKPARAGETPSGRQREVLRLHECLTAGSRRSTEELLQVVVTTFGALEPERVFYSLSEFIAEALRELCRSRGGLGEHSPSGKVTHSVSRRP
;
A
#
# COMPACT_ATOMS: atom_id res chain seq x y z
N MET A 1 -27.89 -55.75 24.26
CA MET A 1 -28.23 -54.35 24.61
C MET A 1 -27.06 -53.46 24.21
N THR A 2 -27.34 -52.41 23.41
CA THR A 2 -26.57 -51.15 23.16
C THR A 2 -25.06 -51.23 22.90
N ARG A 3 -24.59 -51.14 21.64
CA ARG A 3 -24.40 -49.98 20.72
C ARG A 3 -23.02 -49.32 20.81
N ALA A 4 -22.42 -49.23 19.61
CA ALA A 4 -21.15 -48.68 19.14
C ALA A 4 -20.77 -47.26 19.62
N PRO A 5 -19.48 -46.86 19.47
CA PRO A 5 -18.90 -45.62 20.01
C PRO A 5 -19.45 -44.36 19.34
N PHE A 6 -19.77 -43.36 20.15
CA PHE A 6 -20.18 -42.03 19.69
C PHE A 6 -18.93 -41.19 19.38
N THR A 7 -18.52 -41.24 18.12
CA THR A 7 -17.69 -40.23 17.46
C THR A 7 -18.50 -38.92 17.45
N LEU A 8 -18.15 -37.95 18.30
CA LEU A 8 -18.75 -36.62 18.25
C LEU A 8 -17.86 -35.68 17.41
N LEU A 9 -18.31 -35.55 16.17
CA LEU A 9 -18.35 -34.35 15.33
C LEU A 9 -17.00 -33.73 14.90
N LEU A 10 -16.54 -33.95 13.67
CA LEU A 10 -16.91 -33.12 12.50
C LEU A 10 -17.08 -31.64 12.92
N GLY A 11 -16.15 -30.76 12.61
CA GLY A 11 -15.71 -30.51 11.24
C GLY A 11 -16.18 -29.09 10.89
N PHE A 12 -15.22 -28.27 10.47
CA PHE A 12 -15.39 -26.99 9.81
C PHE A 12 -16.77 -26.79 9.15
N ALA A 13 -17.56 -25.87 9.68
CA ALA A 13 -18.64 -25.23 8.94
C ALA A 13 -18.48 -23.72 9.08
N PHE A 14 -17.58 -23.21 8.25
CA PHE A 14 -17.49 -21.83 7.83
C PHE A 14 -18.84 -21.46 7.21
N ALA A 15 -19.69 -20.78 7.96
CA ALA A 15 -20.93 -20.21 7.45
C ALA A 15 -21.06 -18.79 7.99
N LEU A 16 -20.16 -17.93 7.50
CA LEU A 16 -20.37 -16.48 7.45
C LEU A 16 -21.58 -16.25 6.54
N ILE A 17 -22.77 -16.34 7.11
CA ILE A 17 -24.01 -15.92 6.48
C ILE A 17 -23.98 -14.38 6.51
N LEU A 18 -23.27 -13.78 5.56
CA LEU A 18 -23.47 -12.39 5.20
C LEU A 18 -24.81 -12.31 4.46
N PRO A 19 -25.79 -11.53 4.94
CA PRO A 19 -27.05 -11.39 4.25
C PRO A 19 -26.82 -10.76 2.88
N ALA A 20 -27.08 -11.55 1.83
CA ALA A 20 -27.20 -11.07 0.47
C ALA A 20 -28.50 -10.26 0.36
N GLY A 21 -28.40 -8.93 0.33
CA GLY A 21 -29.52 -8.07 -0.02
C GLY A 21 -29.40 -6.64 0.49
N ALA A 22 -29.09 -5.72 -0.42
CA ALA A 22 -29.38 -4.28 -0.32
C ALA A 22 -28.59 -3.43 0.68
N ALA A 23 -27.30 -3.71 0.84
CA ALA A 23 -26.28 -2.69 0.99
C ALA A 23 -24.95 -3.34 0.62
N ALA A 24 -24.48 -3.13 -0.62
CA ALA A 24 -23.04 -3.09 -0.80
C ALA A 24 -22.60 -1.80 -0.11
N ASP A 25 -22.62 -1.79 1.23
CA ASP A 25 -21.96 -0.79 2.03
C ASP A 25 -20.56 -0.78 1.47
N ARG A 26 -20.24 0.29 0.74
CA ARG A 26 -18.89 0.52 0.26
C ARG A 26 -18.04 0.39 1.51
N ILE A 27 -17.21 -0.65 1.59
CA ILE A 27 -16.44 -0.94 2.79
C ILE A 27 -15.45 0.19 2.91
N PHE A 28 -15.83 1.19 3.69
CA PHE A 28 -15.00 2.34 3.92
C PHE A 28 -14.06 2.04 5.07
N TYR A 29 -12.83 2.51 4.96
CA TYR A 29 -11.81 2.37 5.98
C TYR A 29 -11.54 3.72 6.63
N ARG A 30 -11.21 3.70 7.92
CA ARG A 30 -10.93 4.91 8.71
C ARG A 30 -9.69 4.68 9.58
N GLY A 31 -9.04 5.77 10.00
CA GLY A 31 -7.91 5.71 10.92
C GLY A 31 -8.27 5.08 12.26
N GLU A 32 -9.46 5.38 12.80
CA GLU A 32 -9.95 4.78 14.05
C GLU A 32 -10.01 3.25 14.00
N ILE A 33 -10.48 2.68 12.88
CA ILE A 33 -10.55 1.23 12.67
C ILE A 33 -9.15 0.61 12.71
N TRP A 34 -8.16 1.27 12.10
CA TRP A 34 -6.76 0.82 12.18
C TRP A 34 -6.29 0.76 13.65
N LEU A 35 -6.52 1.83 14.40
CA LEU A 35 -6.04 1.99 15.77
C LEU A 35 -6.71 1.03 16.77
N GLU A 36 -7.95 0.62 16.51
CA GLU A 36 -8.66 -0.37 17.33
C GLU A 36 -8.16 -1.80 17.11
N THR A 37 -7.53 -2.09 15.96
CA THR A 37 -6.96 -3.42 15.71
C THR A 37 -5.67 -3.67 16.50
N SER A 38 -5.41 -4.93 16.83
CA SER A 38 -4.18 -5.29 17.54
C SER A 38 -2.92 -5.01 16.69
N PRO A 39 -1.76 -4.74 17.31
CA PRO A 39 -0.52 -4.48 16.57
C PRO A 39 -0.15 -5.58 15.56
N SER A 40 -0.46 -6.84 15.88
CA SER A 40 -0.24 -7.97 14.98
C SER A 40 -1.16 -7.93 13.76
N VAL A 41 -2.43 -7.55 13.93
CA VAL A 41 -3.39 -7.39 12.82
C VAL A 41 -2.98 -6.21 11.95
N GLN A 42 -2.57 -5.09 12.54
CA GLN A 42 -2.03 -3.94 11.83
C GLN A 42 -0.83 -4.35 10.96
N HIS A 43 0.15 -5.03 11.56
CA HIS A 43 1.35 -5.49 10.86
C HIS A 43 1.01 -6.42 9.69
N LEU A 44 0.23 -7.48 9.93
CA LEU A 44 -0.18 -8.42 8.88
C LEU A 44 -0.98 -7.75 7.76
N SER A 45 -1.83 -6.79 8.11
CA SER A 45 -2.63 -6.02 7.15
C SER A 45 -1.77 -5.13 6.27
N LEU A 46 -0.77 -4.45 6.85
CA LEU A 46 0.22 -3.67 6.10
C LEU A 46 1.01 -4.57 5.14
N VAL A 47 1.58 -5.67 5.65
CA VAL A 47 2.36 -6.61 4.84
C VAL A 47 1.50 -7.17 3.71
N GLY A 48 0.27 -7.58 3.99
CA GLY A 48 -0.67 -8.09 2.99
C GLY A 48 -0.93 -7.09 1.86
N VAL A 49 -1.14 -5.82 2.20
CA VAL A 49 -1.33 -4.75 1.20
C VAL A 49 -0.06 -4.52 0.39
N LEU A 50 1.11 -4.46 1.02
CA LEU A 50 2.39 -4.26 0.32
C LEU A 50 2.69 -5.41 -0.64
N ARG A 51 2.41 -6.66 -0.25
CA ARG A 51 2.52 -7.83 -1.13
C ARG A 51 1.55 -7.77 -2.31
N ALA A 52 0.30 -7.40 -2.07
CA ALA A 52 -0.66 -7.21 -3.15
C ALA A 52 -0.20 -6.11 -4.14
N TRP A 53 0.49 -5.08 -3.66
CA TRP A 53 1.08 -4.06 -4.53
C TRP A 53 2.26 -4.57 -5.36
N GLU A 54 3.08 -5.48 -4.82
CA GLU A 54 4.13 -6.17 -5.60
C GLU A 54 3.52 -6.92 -6.79
N GLU A 55 2.42 -7.64 -6.57
CA GLU A 55 1.68 -8.36 -7.63
C GLU A 55 1.12 -7.40 -8.67
N VAL A 56 0.43 -6.33 -8.24
CA VAL A 56 -0.08 -5.30 -9.16
C VAL A 56 1.05 -4.67 -9.97
N ALA A 57 2.17 -4.34 -9.33
CA ALA A 57 3.33 -3.77 -10.01
C ALA A 57 3.93 -4.76 -11.02
N ALA A 58 3.98 -6.05 -10.70
CA ALA A 58 4.42 -7.08 -11.62
C ALA A 58 3.47 -7.20 -12.83
N GLU A 59 2.15 -7.19 -12.61
CA GLU A 59 1.16 -7.22 -13.70
C GLU A 59 1.26 -6.01 -14.62
N VAL A 60 1.38 -4.80 -14.07
CA VAL A 60 1.48 -3.56 -14.86
C VAL A 60 2.75 -3.52 -15.71
N ARG A 61 3.84 -4.18 -15.27
CA ARG A 61 5.11 -4.26 -16.01
C ARG A 61 5.09 -5.29 -17.13
N LYS A 62 4.12 -6.20 -17.18
CA LYS A 62 4.01 -7.16 -18.29
C LYS A 62 3.77 -6.41 -19.60
N PRO A 63 4.21 -6.97 -20.75
CA PRO A 63 3.89 -6.40 -22.05
C PRO A 63 2.38 -6.18 -22.17
N ALA A 64 1.96 -4.94 -22.39
CA ALA A 64 0.55 -4.60 -22.50
C ALA A 64 -0.07 -5.37 -23.68
N ARG A 65 -1.21 -6.03 -23.45
CA ARG A 65 -2.01 -6.57 -24.53
C ARG A 65 -2.61 -5.40 -25.32
N ALA A 66 -2.87 -5.60 -26.60
CA ALA A 66 -3.42 -4.55 -27.45
C ALA A 66 -4.72 -3.99 -26.85
N GLY A 67 -4.72 -2.71 -26.49
CA GLY A 67 -5.86 -2.02 -25.89
C GLY A 67 -5.91 -2.00 -24.35
N GLU A 68 -5.02 -2.70 -23.64
CA GLU A 68 -4.97 -2.65 -22.17
C GLU A 68 -4.09 -1.48 -21.71
N THR A 69 -4.69 -0.50 -21.03
CA THR A 69 -3.97 0.60 -20.38
C THR A 69 -4.14 0.48 -18.87
N PRO A 70 -3.06 0.56 -18.07
CA PRO A 70 -3.16 0.57 -16.62
C PRO A 70 -4.06 1.70 -16.12
N SER A 71 -4.95 1.38 -15.19
CA SER A 71 -5.80 2.35 -14.52
C SER A 71 -4.98 3.37 -13.70
N GLY A 72 -5.55 4.54 -13.42
CA GLY A 72 -4.90 5.55 -12.58
C GLY A 72 -4.48 5.01 -11.21
N ARG A 73 -5.31 4.15 -10.60
CA ARG A 73 -5.02 3.47 -9.33
C ARG A 73 -3.82 2.52 -9.44
N GLN A 74 -3.76 1.71 -10.50
CA GLN A 74 -2.62 0.81 -10.72
C GLN A 74 -1.32 1.57 -10.93
N ARG A 75 -1.35 2.68 -11.67
CA ARG A 75 -0.18 3.55 -11.84
C ARG A 75 0.30 4.16 -10.53
N GLU A 76 -0.61 4.61 -9.68
CA GLU A 76 -0.26 5.17 -8.37
C GLU A 76 0.34 4.10 -7.44
N VAL A 77 -0.24 2.90 -7.41
CA VAL A 77 0.30 1.76 -6.66
C VAL A 77 1.71 1.41 -7.14
N LEU A 78 1.93 1.34 -8.46
CA LEU A 78 3.25 1.09 -9.05
C LEU A 78 4.26 2.17 -8.62
N ARG A 79 3.88 3.45 -8.70
CA ARG A 79 4.74 4.58 -8.29
C ARG A 79 5.14 4.49 -6.82
N LEU A 80 4.19 4.20 -5.93
CA LEU A 80 4.46 4.05 -4.49
C LEU A 80 5.36 2.84 -4.23
N HIS A 81 5.07 1.69 -4.84
CA HIS A 81 5.90 0.50 -4.74
C HIS A 81 7.35 0.78 -5.18
N GLU A 82 7.55 1.45 -6.32
CA GLU A 82 8.88 1.80 -6.82
C GLU A 82 9.62 2.76 -5.88
N CYS A 83 8.93 3.77 -5.35
CA CYS A 83 9.52 4.66 -4.35
C CYS A 83 10.00 3.91 -3.09
N LEU A 84 9.18 3.00 -2.58
CA LEU A 84 9.46 2.25 -1.36
C LEU A 84 10.61 1.25 -1.55
N THR A 85 10.73 0.67 -2.75
CA THR A 85 11.77 -0.31 -3.09
C THR A 85 13.09 0.31 -3.57
N ALA A 86 13.04 1.46 -4.27
CA ALA A 86 14.22 2.14 -4.81
C ALA A 86 15.05 2.87 -3.74
N GLY A 87 14.43 3.28 -2.62
CA GLY A 87 15.16 3.88 -1.52
C GLY A 87 15.93 2.84 -0.72
N SER A 88 17.15 2.58 -1.16
CA SER A 88 18.13 1.61 -0.66
C SER A 88 18.64 1.88 0.76
N ARG A 89 17.73 1.88 1.73
CA ARG A 89 17.83 1.26 3.05
C ARG A 89 16.42 0.82 3.33
N ARG A 90 16.15 -0.49 3.35
CA ARG A 90 14.82 -1.06 3.62
C ARG A 90 14.08 -0.15 4.59
N SER A 91 13.07 0.59 4.12
CA SER A 91 12.11 1.17 5.05
C SER A 91 11.58 -0.05 5.80
N THR A 92 12.05 -0.27 7.02
CA THR A 92 11.71 -1.48 7.76
C THR A 92 10.19 -1.50 7.88
N GLU A 93 9.59 -2.68 7.84
CA GLU A 93 8.14 -2.80 8.01
C GLU A 93 7.68 -2.08 9.29
N GLU A 94 8.53 -2.05 10.32
CA GLU A 94 8.37 -1.24 11.53
C GLU A 94 8.26 0.28 11.25
N LEU A 95 9.13 0.87 10.43
CA LEU A 95 9.04 2.28 10.06
C LEU A 95 7.75 2.57 9.30
N LEU A 96 7.38 1.69 8.36
CA LEU A 96 6.14 1.84 7.61
C LEU A 96 4.92 1.73 8.53
N GLN A 97 4.96 0.82 9.49
CA GLN A 97 3.90 0.66 10.49
C GLN A 97 3.77 1.90 11.39
N VAL A 98 4.88 2.50 11.81
CA VAL A 98 4.86 3.77 12.55
C VAL A 98 4.20 4.86 11.73
N VAL A 99 4.58 5.03 10.47
CA VAL A 99 4.01 6.08 9.61
C VAL A 99 2.52 5.90 9.38
N VAL A 100 2.06 4.68 9.10
CA VAL A 100 0.63 4.38 8.90
C VAL A 100 -0.16 4.59 10.19
N THR A 101 0.39 4.20 11.34
CA THR A 101 -0.25 4.38 12.65
C THR A 101 -0.34 5.85 13.04
N THR A 102 0.73 6.62 12.85
CA THR A 102 0.74 8.07 13.08
C THR A 102 -0.27 8.77 12.18
N PHE A 103 -0.34 8.40 10.90
CA PHE A 103 -1.35 8.93 9.99
C PHE A 103 -2.78 8.62 10.47
N GLY A 104 -3.04 7.37 10.88
CA GLY A 104 -4.33 6.98 11.45
C GLY A 104 -4.72 7.78 12.70
N ALA A 105 -3.74 8.15 13.54
CA ALA A 105 -3.97 8.97 14.74
C ALA A 105 -4.20 10.46 14.43
N LEU A 106 -3.62 10.97 13.34
CA LEU A 106 -3.84 12.36 12.89
C LEU A 106 -5.17 12.53 12.15
N GLU A 107 -5.63 11.48 11.47
CA GLU A 107 -6.82 11.49 10.60
C GLU A 107 -7.83 10.39 10.99
N PRO A 108 -8.27 10.29 12.25
CA PRO A 108 -9.02 9.13 12.74
C PRO A 108 -10.38 8.96 12.05
N GLU A 109 -11.07 10.07 11.75
CA GLU A 109 -12.42 10.08 11.18
C GLU A 109 -12.43 10.13 9.65
N ARG A 110 -11.28 10.34 9.00
CA ARG A 110 -11.20 10.45 7.54
C ARG A 110 -11.53 9.12 6.88
N VAL A 111 -12.39 9.17 5.86
CA VAL A 111 -12.97 8.00 5.20
C VAL A 111 -12.24 7.70 3.89
N PHE A 112 -11.80 6.44 3.73
CA PHE A 112 -11.12 5.91 2.55
C PHE A 112 -11.94 4.77 1.93
N TYR A 113 -11.84 4.53 0.62
CA TYR A 113 -12.56 3.44 -0.04
C TYR A 113 -11.98 2.04 0.25
N SER A 114 -10.78 1.95 0.82
CA SER A 114 -10.16 0.68 1.21
C SER A 114 -8.96 0.89 2.12
N LEU A 115 -8.54 -0.16 2.84
CA LEU A 115 -7.29 -0.17 3.59
C LEU A 115 -6.07 0.17 2.70
N SER A 116 -6.04 -0.33 1.46
CA SER A 116 -4.97 -0.01 0.52
C SER A 116 -4.90 1.48 0.19
N GLU A 117 -6.03 2.18 0.14
CA GLU A 117 -6.04 3.62 -0.12
C GLU A 117 -5.59 4.39 1.12
N PHE A 118 -6.05 3.99 2.31
CA PHE A 118 -5.56 4.54 3.58
C PHE A 118 -4.03 4.43 3.69
N ILE A 119 -3.46 3.25 3.41
CA ILE A 119 -2.00 3.04 3.42
C ILE A 119 -1.31 3.87 2.33
N ALA A 120 -1.90 3.96 1.13
CA ALA A 120 -1.35 4.78 0.05
C ALA A 120 -1.28 6.27 0.42
N GLU A 121 -2.31 6.79 1.09
CA GLU A 121 -2.34 8.16 1.58
C GLU A 121 -1.25 8.39 2.63
N ALA A 122 -1.18 7.50 3.64
CA ALA A 122 -0.19 7.57 4.71
C ALA A 122 1.25 7.58 4.20
N LEU A 123 1.55 6.77 3.20
CA LEU A 123 2.90 6.63 2.65
C LEU A 123 3.24 7.65 1.56
N ARG A 124 2.28 8.47 1.10
CA ARG A 124 2.50 9.39 -0.03
C ARG A 124 3.58 10.43 0.28
N GLU A 125 3.62 10.98 1.50
CA GLU A 125 4.60 12.01 1.88
C GLU A 125 6.04 11.51 1.93
N LEU A 126 6.24 10.26 2.38
CA LEU A 126 7.55 9.60 2.32
C LEU A 126 8.09 9.56 0.87
N CYS A 127 7.18 9.43 -0.09
CA CYS A 127 7.52 9.36 -1.50
C CYS A 127 7.60 10.72 -2.19
N ARG A 128 6.95 11.77 -1.67
CA ARG A 128 7.11 13.14 -2.20
C ARG A 128 8.48 13.73 -1.84
N SER A 129 8.90 13.58 -0.59
CA SER A 129 10.18 14.12 -0.10
C SER A 129 11.41 13.53 -0.83
N ARG A 130 11.31 12.30 -1.34
CA ARG A 130 12.38 11.66 -2.13
C ARG A 130 12.45 12.12 -3.58
N GLY A 131 11.32 12.53 -4.17
CA GLY A 131 11.28 13.06 -5.54
C GLY A 131 11.91 14.46 -5.69
N GLY A 132 12.00 15.23 -4.60
CA GLY A 132 12.56 16.59 -4.59
C GLY A 132 14.09 16.68 -4.46
N LEU A 133 14.78 15.59 -4.17
CA LEU A 133 16.25 15.56 -4.03
C LEU A 133 17.00 15.40 -5.36
N GLY A 134 16.28 15.33 -6.49
CA GLY A 134 16.85 15.25 -7.85
C GLY A 134 16.90 16.58 -8.62
N GLU A 135 16.28 17.66 -8.13
CA GLU A 135 16.16 18.94 -8.84
C GLU A 135 17.11 20.05 -8.33
N HIS A 136 18.24 19.68 -7.73
CA HIS A 136 19.34 20.61 -7.48
C HIS A 136 20.63 20.11 -8.14
N SER A 137 20.60 20.01 -9.48
CA SER A 137 21.82 20.18 -10.26
C SER A 137 22.10 21.68 -10.35
N PRO A 138 23.14 22.23 -9.69
CA PRO A 138 23.66 23.52 -10.12
C PRO A 138 24.23 23.29 -11.52
N SER A 139 23.45 23.66 -12.54
CA SER A 139 23.93 23.87 -13.90
C SER A 139 24.86 25.08 -13.89
N GLY A 140 26.03 24.92 -13.28
CA GLY A 140 27.18 25.76 -13.49
C GLY A 140 27.76 25.40 -14.85
N LYS A 141 27.16 25.91 -15.93
CA LYS A 141 27.88 26.10 -17.19
C LYS A 141 29.08 26.99 -16.89
N VAL A 142 30.22 26.39 -16.57
CA VAL A 142 31.51 27.07 -16.68
C VAL A 142 31.79 27.15 -18.17
N THR A 143 31.34 28.24 -18.80
CA THR A 143 31.81 28.62 -20.12
C THR A 143 33.28 28.97 -20.01
N HIS A 144 34.15 28.05 -20.45
CA HIS A 144 35.52 28.37 -20.80
C HIS A 144 35.53 29.39 -21.94
N SER A 145 35.65 30.67 -21.61
CA SER A 145 36.07 31.69 -22.58
C SER A 145 37.60 31.65 -22.68
N VAL A 146 38.08 30.80 -23.59
CA VAL A 146 39.45 30.86 -24.11
C VAL A 146 39.60 32.17 -24.87
N SER A 147 40.24 33.16 -24.25
CA SER A 147 40.65 34.39 -24.93
C SER A 147 41.91 34.10 -25.75
N ARG A 148 41.78 34.14 -27.08
CA ARG A 148 42.89 34.13 -28.04
C ARG A 148 43.10 35.55 -28.61
N ARG A 149 44.24 36.16 -28.22
CA ARG A 149 45.15 37.06 -29.00
C ARG A 149 44.60 38.43 -29.50
N PRO A 150 45.45 39.42 -29.87
CA PRO A 150 46.81 39.36 -30.47
C PRO A 150 47.96 39.03 -29.52
#